data_AF-A0A3A5UU99-F1
#
_entry.id   AF-A0A3A5UU99-F1
#
_cell.length_a   1.000
_cell.length_b   1.000
_cell.length_c   1.000
_cell.angle_alpha   90.00
_cell.angle_beta   90.00
_cell.angle_gamma   90.00
#
_symmetry.space_group_name_H-M   'P 1'
#
loop_
_entity.id
_entity.type
_entity.pdbx_description
1 polymer ?
#
loop_
_entity_poly.entity_id
_entity_poly.type
_entity_poly.pdbx_seq_one_letter_code
_entity_poly.pdbx_strand_id
1 'polypeptide(L)'
;MAWGLLPLGFAFMMWMFGSSPEYIPWFGAASMLLMLVGGLAGVSSRFGTLNASKVGIGLVSICFGVMVWALVAQETVSVVFGLAYSAAATYLLVKALDFIFRDSGYVFEREWDAKQKIPRDALHDWDIKTARFSQTCMALKRFNGNSFVQIYGVVRDGNSYLRFDLLGCQSKLEFKALNFGVEWPEFQAIGLAQEE
;
A
#
# COMPACT_ATOMS: atom_id res chain seq x y z
N MET A 1 -4.29 -8.80 -11.16
CA MET A 1 -3.31 -9.89 -10.89
C MET A 1 -3.42 -11.01 -11.91
N ALA A 2 -4.56 -11.70 -12.05
CA ALA A 2 -4.73 -12.78 -13.03
C ALA A 2 -4.40 -12.38 -14.47
N TRP A 3 -4.79 -11.16 -14.87
CA TRP A 3 -4.48 -10.59 -16.19
C TRP A 3 -2.97 -10.40 -16.46
N GLY A 4 -2.14 -10.26 -15.42
CA GLY A 4 -0.69 -10.19 -15.57
C GLY A 4 -0.01 -11.55 -15.62
N LEU A 5 -0.57 -12.57 -14.96
CA LEU A 5 -0.04 -13.95 -15.00
C LEU A 5 -0.19 -14.59 -16.37
N LEU A 6 -1.21 -14.19 -17.13
CA LEU A 6 -1.55 -14.80 -18.41
C LEU A 6 -0.46 -14.56 -19.48
N PRO A 7 0.02 -13.32 -19.73
CA PRO A 7 1.17 -13.10 -20.60
C PRO A 7 2.45 -13.79 -20.11
N LEU A 8 2.66 -13.89 -18.79
CA LEU A 8 3.82 -14.60 -18.24
C LEU A 8 3.78 -16.09 -18.55
N GLY A 9 2.59 -16.70 -18.47
CA GLY A 9 2.35 -18.09 -18.85
C GLY A 9 2.63 -18.32 -20.34
N PHE A 10 2.23 -17.39 -21.21
CA PHE A 10 2.59 -17.46 -22.63
C PHE A 10 4.10 -17.34 -22.85
N ALA A 11 4.78 -16.39 -22.21
CA ALA A 11 6.24 -16.28 -22.28
C ALA A 11 6.95 -17.57 -21.84
N PHE A 12 6.46 -18.21 -20.78
CA PHE A 12 6.96 -19.51 -20.31
C PHE A 12 6.75 -20.64 -21.33
N MET A 13 5.55 -20.74 -21.93
CA MET A 13 5.27 -21.75 -22.95
C MET A 13 6.10 -21.52 -24.22
N MET A 14 6.22 -20.28 -24.69
CA MET A 14 7.03 -19.91 -25.85
C MET A 14 8.50 -20.26 -25.65
N TRP A 15 9.03 -20.03 -24.44
CA TRP A 15 10.37 -20.45 -24.05
C TRP A 15 10.52 -21.98 -24.04
N MET A 16 9.58 -22.71 -23.43
CA MET A 16 9.64 -24.18 -23.32
C MET A 16 9.57 -24.88 -24.68
N PHE A 17 8.71 -24.41 -25.57
CA PHE A 17 8.46 -25.03 -26.89
C PHE A 17 9.30 -24.40 -28.02
N GLY A 18 10.15 -23.42 -27.71
CA GLY A 18 10.97 -22.71 -28.70
C GLY A 18 10.17 -21.97 -29.78
N SER A 19 8.92 -21.61 -29.49
CA SER A 19 8.02 -20.98 -30.46
C SER A 19 8.08 -19.45 -30.37
N SER A 20 8.38 -18.81 -31.50
CA SER A 20 8.48 -17.34 -31.67
C SER A 20 9.27 -16.63 -30.56
N PRO A 21 10.58 -16.95 -30.43
CA PRO A 21 11.41 -16.45 -29.35
C PRO A 21 11.52 -14.92 -29.32
N GLU A 22 11.35 -14.24 -30.46
CA GLU A 22 11.38 -12.77 -30.52
C GLU A 22 10.30 -12.09 -29.65
N TYR A 23 9.18 -12.77 -29.38
CA TYR A 23 8.06 -12.19 -28.62
C TYR A 23 8.14 -12.43 -27.12
N ILE A 24 8.98 -13.37 -26.67
CA ILE A 24 9.10 -13.73 -25.25
C ILE A 24 9.36 -12.50 -24.36
N PRO A 25 10.29 -11.59 -24.68
CA PRO A 25 10.57 -10.43 -23.82
C PRO A 25 9.38 -9.47 -23.71
N TRP A 26 8.62 -9.32 -24.79
CA TRP A 26 7.45 -8.45 -24.84
C TRP A 26 6.30 -8.97 -23.99
N PHE A 27 6.03 -10.28 -24.06
CA PHE A 27 5.02 -10.92 -23.20
C PHE A 27 5.42 -10.85 -21.72
N GLY A 28 6.70 -11.02 -21.41
CA GLY A 28 7.24 -10.86 -20.05
C GLY A 28 7.07 -9.43 -19.50
N ALA A 29 7.45 -8.42 -20.30
CA ALA A 29 7.28 -7.02 -19.94
C ALA A 29 5.80 -6.63 -19.78
N ALA A 30 4.93 -7.07 -20.71
CA ALA A 30 3.49 -6.84 -20.65
C ALA A 30 2.87 -7.46 -19.38
N SER A 31 3.31 -8.67 -18.99
CA SER A 31 2.93 -9.29 -17.72
C SER A 31 3.25 -8.37 -16.53
N MET A 32 4.50 -7.87 -16.45
CA MET A 32 4.92 -7.01 -15.34
C MET A 32 4.11 -5.72 -15.26
N LEU A 33 3.83 -5.08 -16.40
CA LEU A 33 2.99 -3.89 -16.44
C LEU A 33 1.57 -4.16 -15.97
N LEU A 34 0.95 -5.26 -16.42
CA LEU A 34 -0.40 -5.64 -15.99
C LEU A 34 -0.44 -6.06 -14.50
N MET A 35 0.64 -6.66 -13.99
CA MET A 35 0.79 -6.92 -12.55
C MET A 35 0.90 -5.62 -11.77
N LEU A 36 1.66 -4.63 -12.26
CA LEU A 36 1.78 -3.32 -11.62
C LEU A 36 0.44 -2.61 -11.53
N VAL A 37 -0.32 -2.56 -12.63
CA VAL A 37 -1.67 -1.99 -12.65
C VAL A 37 -2.59 -2.71 -11.65
N GLY A 38 -2.53 -4.04 -11.62
CA GLY A 38 -3.30 -4.83 -10.65
C GLY A 38 -2.89 -4.58 -9.19
N GLY A 39 -1.60 -4.42 -8.92
CA GLY A 39 -1.08 -4.07 -7.60
C GLY A 39 -1.52 -2.68 -7.14
N LEU A 40 -1.40 -1.69 -8.02
CA LEU A 40 -1.84 -0.32 -7.76
C LEU A 40 -3.35 -0.23 -7.51
N ALA A 41 -4.17 -0.97 -8.27
CA ALA A 41 -5.61 -1.06 -8.03
C ALA A 41 -5.95 -1.71 -6.69
N GLY A 42 -5.17 -2.70 -6.24
CA GLY A 42 -5.33 -3.27 -4.89
C GLY A 42 -5.02 -2.24 -3.80
N VAL A 43 -3.95 -1.48 -3.98
CA VAL A 43 -3.47 -0.46 -3.03
C VAL A 43 -4.36 0.79 -3.00
N SER A 44 -4.96 1.19 -4.12
CA SER A 44 -5.78 2.41 -4.19
C SER A 44 -6.99 2.36 -3.25
N SER A 45 -7.49 1.15 -2.93
CA SER A 45 -8.55 0.95 -1.96
C SER A 45 -8.20 1.41 -0.54
N ARG A 46 -6.90 1.48 -0.21
CA ARG A 46 -6.36 1.93 1.08
C ARG A 46 -5.06 2.70 0.87
N PHE A 47 -5.14 3.91 0.31
CA PHE A 47 -3.97 4.72 -0.08
C PHE A 47 -2.85 4.80 0.97
N GLY A 48 -3.20 4.75 2.25
CA GLY A 48 -2.23 4.80 3.33
C GLY A 48 -1.41 3.51 3.57
N THR A 49 -1.76 2.38 2.96
CA THR A 49 -0.93 1.16 2.96
C THR A 49 0.36 1.34 2.19
N LEU A 50 0.48 2.37 1.33
CA LEU A 50 1.74 2.73 0.68
C LEU A 50 2.86 3.10 1.67
N ASN A 51 2.51 3.46 2.91
CA ASN A 51 3.49 3.71 3.97
C ASN A 51 4.12 2.42 4.53
N ALA A 52 3.60 1.24 4.17
CA ALA A 52 4.16 -0.05 4.54
C ALA A 52 5.33 -0.41 3.60
N SER A 53 6.51 -0.69 4.19
CA SER A 53 7.71 -1.01 3.41
C SER A 53 7.53 -2.27 2.56
N LYS A 54 6.78 -3.26 3.05
CA LYS A 54 6.44 -4.48 2.30
C LYS A 54 5.72 -4.18 0.98
N VAL A 55 4.81 -3.20 0.98
CA VAL A 55 4.04 -2.80 -0.21
C VAL A 55 4.92 -2.05 -1.19
N GLY A 56 5.76 -1.13 -0.69
CA GLY A 56 6.74 -0.43 -1.51
C GLY A 56 7.71 -1.39 -2.21
N ILE A 57 8.28 -2.35 -1.47
CA ILE A 57 9.19 -3.36 -2.03
C ILE A 57 8.50 -4.16 -3.14
N GLY A 58 7.28 -4.65 -2.91
CA GLY A 58 6.54 -5.42 -3.90
C GLY A 58 6.28 -4.65 -5.20
N LEU A 59 5.85 -3.38 -5.11
CA LEU A 59 5.61 -2.55 -6.29
C LEU A 59 6.91 -2.21 -7.04
N VAL A 60 7.96 -1.84 -6.31
CA VAL A 60 9.27 -1.52 -6.89
C VAL A 60 9.89 -2.73 -7.58
N SER A 61 9.79 -3.93 -7.00
CA SER A 61 10.25 -5.16 -7.64
C SER A 61 9.57 -5.43 -8.98
N ILE A 62 8.28 -5.11 -9.13
CA ILE A 62 7.58 -5.25 -10.42
C ILE A 62 8.09 -4.24 -11.45
N CYS A 63 8.35 -3.00 -11.05
CA CYS A 63 8.96 -1.99 -11.93
C CYS A 63 10.33 -2.43 -12.44
N PHE A 64 11.17 -2.98 -11.55
CA PHE A 64 12.44 -3.58 -11.95
C PHE A 64 12.23 -4.80 -12.85
N GLY A 65 11.16 -5.57 -12.67
CA GLY A 65 10.79 -6.66 -13.56
C GLY A 65 10.59 -6.23 -15.01
N VAL A 66 10.00 -5.05 -15.25
CA VAL A 66 9.91 -4.47 -16.60
C VAL A 66 11.30 -4.22 -17.19
N MET A 67 12.22 -3.67 -16.39
CA MET A 67 13.61 -3.44 -16.81
C MET A 67 14.35 -4.76 -17.09
N VAL A 68 14.15 -5.79 -16.27
CA VAL A 68 14.74 -7.12 -16.49
C VAL A 68 14.32 -7.67 -17.85
N TRP A 69 13.04 -7.55 -18.21
CA TRP A 69 12.57 -7.99 -19.53
C TRP A 69 13.11 -7.14 -20.68
N ALA A 70 13.38 -5.84 -20.46
CA ALA A 70 14.11 -5.03 -21.44
C ALA A 70 15.56 -5.52 -21.64
N LEU A 71 16.24 -5.95 -20.57
CA LEU A 71 17.58 -6.54 -20.67
C LEU A 71 17.57 -7.91 -21.35
N VAL A 72 16.50 -8.70 -21.16
CA VAL A 72 16.30 -9.94 -21.92
C VAL A 72 16.09 -9.65 -23.41
N ALA A 73 15.37 -8.58 -23.76
CA ALA A 73 15.20 -8.15 -25.15
C ALA A 73 16.52 -7.70 -25.81
N GLN A 74 17.47 -7.20 -25.01
CA GLN A 74 18.82 -6.84 -25.45
C GLN A 74 19.81 -8.02 -25.38
N GLU A 75 19.33 -9.24 -25.14
CA GLU A 75 20.14 -10.46 -25.00
C GLU A 75 21.24 -10.38 -23.92
N THR A 76 21.17 -9.38 -23.03
CA THR A 76 22.14 -9.17 -21.94
C THR A 76 21.88 -10.14 -20.79
N VAL A 77 20.63 -10.58 -20.64
CA VAL A 77 20.16 -11.46 -19.57
C VAL A 77 19.35 -12.60 -20.17
N SER A 78 19.48 -13.80 -19.60
CA SER A 78 18.75 -14.98 -20.09
C SER A 78 17.25 -14.91 -19.80
N VAL A 79 16.45 -15.53 -20.68
CA VAL A 79 14.99 -15.68 -20.50
C VAL A 79 14.66 -16.39 -19.18
N VAL A 80 15.46 -17.39 -18.80
CA VAL A 80 15.29 -18.13 -17.53
C VAL A 80 15.40 -17.21 -16.33
N PHE A 81 16.36 -16.29 -16.34
CA PHE A 81 16.48 -15.29 -15.30
C PHE A 81 15.27 -14.34 -15.28
N GLY A 82 14.80 -13.89 -16.45
CA GLY A 82 13.59 -13.08 -16.57
C GLY A 82 12.36 -13.76 -15.95
N LEU A 83 12.16 -15.05 -16.24
CA LEU A 83 11.07 -15.86 -15.68
C LEU A 83 11.22 -16.06 -14.15
N ALA A 84 12.42 -16.38 -13.67
CA ALA A 84 12.68 -16.56 -12.24
C ALA A 84 12.47 -15.26 -11.45
N TYR A 85 12.98 -14.14 -11.97
CA TYR A 85 12.76 -12.82 -11.39
C TYR A 85 11.27 -12.48 -11.35
N SER A 86 10.56 -12.75 -12.45
CA SER A 86 9.12 -12.52 -12.56
C SER A 86 8.36 -13.26 -11.47
N ALA A 87 8.65 -14.56 -11.26
CA ALA A 87 8.02 -15.36 -10.22
C ALA A 87 8.29 -14.81 -8.81
N ALA A 88 9.52 -14.40 -8.52
CA ALA A 88 9.89 -13.80 -7.24
C ALA A 88 9.17 -12.46 -7.01
N ALA A 89 9.12 -11.59 -8.02
CA ALA A 89 8.43 -10.30 -7.95
C ALA A 89 6.92 -10.47 -7.76
N THR A 90 6.30 -11.43 -8.47
CA THR A 90 4.88 -11.78 -8.26
C THR A 90 4.63 -12.27 -6.84
N TYR A 91 5.50 -13.14 -6.30
CA TYR A 91 5.37 -13.63 -4.92
C TYR A 91 5.43 -12.49 -3.91
N LEU A 92 6.38 -11.56 -4.06
CA LEU A 92 6.48 -10.38 -3.20
C LEU A 92 5.22 -9.50 -3.29
N LEU A 93 4.70 -9.27 -4.49
CA LEU A 93 3.47 -8.50 -4.68
C LEU A 93 2.27 -9.20 -4.03
N VAL A 94 2.13 -10.52 -4.17
CA VAL A 94 1.07 -11.29 -3.50
C VAL A 94 1.18 -11.16 -1.99
N LYS A 95 2.39 -11.28 -1.43
CA LYS A 95 2.61 -11.11 0.02
C LYS A 95 2.32 -9.69 0.52
N ALA A 96 2.64 -8.68 -0.28
CA ALA A 96 2.29 -7.29 0.01
C ALA A 96 0.78 -7.07 0.01
N LEU A 97 0.06 -7.67 -0.94
CA LEU A 97 -1.40 -7.60 -1.01
C LEU A 97 -2.06 -8.40 0.12
N ASP A 98 -1.55 -9.60 0.45
CA ASP A 98 -2.02 -10.39 1.58
C ASP A 98 -1.88 -9.61 2.89
N PHE A 99 -0.77 -8.90 3.09
CA PHE A 99 -0.61 -7.98 4.22
C PHE A 99 -1.71 -6.90 4.24
N ILE A 100 -2.01 -6.27 3.10
CA ILE A 100 -3.07 -5.25 3.01
C ILE A 100 -4.45 -5.81 3.36
N PHE A 101 -4.80 -6.98 2.81
CA PHE A 101 -6.13 -7.56 3.00
C PHE A 101 -6.30 -8.23 4.36
N ARG A 102 -5.23 -8.81 4.93
CA ARG A 102 -5.27 -9.57 6.18
C ARG A 102 -5.08 -8.70 7.43
N ASP A 103 -4.23 -7.68 7.37
CA ASP A 103 -4.04 -6.72 8.49
C ASP A 103 -5.05 -5.55 8.44
N SER A 104 -6.15 -5.75 7.73
CA SER A 104 -7.20 -4.76 7.50
C SER A 104 -8.12 -4.45 8.69
N GLY A 105 -7.75 -4.93 9.89
CA GLY A 105 -8.71 -5.33 10.93
C GLY A 105 -9.31 -4.23 11.81
N TYR A 106 -8.67 -3.06 11.94
CA TYR A 106 -9.16 -2.04 12.87
C TYR A 106 -9.14 -0.64 12.25
N VAL A 107 -10.31 -0.26 11.74
CA VAL A 107 -10.59 1.08 11.24
C VAL A 107 -11.56 1.74 12.22
N PHE A 108 -11.14 2.85 12.81
CA PHE A 108 -12.01 3.69 13.62
C PHE A 108 -12.34 4.95 12.83
N GLU A 109 -13.62 5.25 12.70
CA GLU A 109 -14.11 6.45 12.05
C GLU A 109 -14.78 7.33 13.08
N ARG A 110 -14.55 8.63 12.97
CA ARG A 110 -15.24 9.63 13.77
C ARG A 110 -15.62 10.80 12.87
N GLU A 111 -16.80 11.35 13.04
CA GLU A 111 -17.20 12.56 12.34
C GLU A 111 -16.28 13.72 12.73
N TRP A 112 -15.85 14.51 11.74
CA TRP A 112 -14.90 15.60 11.92
C TRP A 112 -15.16 16.70 10.90
N ASP A 113 -15.29 17.94 11.36
CA ASP A 113 -15.45 19.06 10.45
C ASP A 113 -14.15 19.29 9.65
N ALA A 114 -14.25 19.28 8.31
CA ALA A 114 -13.11 19.52 7.43
C ALA A 114 -12.45 20.90 7.63
N LYS A 115 -13.17 21.87 8.21
CA LYS A 115 -12.61 23.18 8.57
C LYS A 115 -11.75 23.14 9.83
N GLN A 116 -11.98 22.15 10.70
CA GLN A 116 -11.22 21.99 11.94
C GLN A 116 -9.88 21.30 11.66
N LYS A 117 -8.81 21.89 12.20
CA LYS A 117 -7.47 21.30 12.15
C LYS A 117 -7.34 20.22 13.21
N ILE A 118 -6.57 19.17 12.93
CA ILE A 118 -6.23 18.19 13.96
C ILE A 118 -5.35 18.86 15.05
N PRO A 119 -5.65 18.64 16.34
CA PRO A 119 -4.84 19.14 17.44
C PRO A 119 -3.47 18.47 17.38
N ARG A 120 -2.43 19.27 17.14
CA ARG A 120 -1.04 18.77 17.08
C ARG A 120 -0.52 18.37 18.45
N ASP A 121 -0.94 19.11 19.47
CA ASP A 121 -0.45 18.93 20.83
C ASP A 121 -0.96 17.61 21.45
N ALA A 122 -2.16 17.16 21.05
CA ALA A 122 -2.75 15.89 21.47
C ALA A 122 -2.14 14.63 20.80
N LEU A 123 -1.19 14.80 19.86
CA LEU A 123 -0.60 13.72 19.04
C LEU A 123 0.89 13.51 19.37
N HIS A 124 1.17 12.96 20.55
CA HIS A 124 2.53 12.70 21.02
C HIS A 124 3.23 11.56 20.27
N ASP A 125 4.45 11.84 19.78
CA ASP A 125 5.27 10.95 18.95
C ASP A 125 4.62 10.54 17.61
N TRP A 126 3.73 11.38 17.09
CA TRP A 126 3.19 11.22 15.74
C TRP A 126 4.01 12.04 14.74
N ASP A 127 4.27 11.46 13.58
CA ASP A 127 4.76 12.17 12.42
C ASP A 127 3.58 12.91 11.74
N ILE A 128 3.44 14.21 12.03
CA ILE A 128 2.36 15.06 11.53
C ILE A 128 2.78 15.66 10.19
N LYS A 129 2.18 15.17 9.10
CA LYS A 129 2.42 15.67 7.73
C LYS A 129 1.60 16.92 7.45
N THR A 130 0.34 16.94 7.87
CA THR A 130 -0.55 18.10 7.74
C THR A 130 -1.55 18.13 8.88
N ALA A 131 -1.81 19.33 9.40
CA ALA A 131 -2.87 19.55 10.37
C ALA A 131 -4.21 19.90 9.73
N ARG A 132 -4.23 20.24 8.44
CA ARG A 132 -5.46 20.52 7.70
C ARG A 132 -6.09 19.21 7.25
N PHE A 133 -7.43 19.17 7.25
CA PHE A 133 -8.17 18.03 6.72
C PHE A 133 -7.67 17.68 5.31
N SER A 134 -7.32 16.41 5.13
CA SER A 134 -6.85 15.89 3.86
C SER A 134 -7.34 14.46 3.70
N GLN A 135 -7.71 14.08 2.49
CA GLN A 135 -8.01 12.68 2.16
C GLN A 135 -6.75 11.81 2.03
N THR A 136 -5.57 12.43 2.12
CA THR A 136 -4.28 11.75 2.23
C THR A 136 -3.81 11.67 3.69
N CYS A 137 -2.73 10.93 3.95
CA CYS A 137 -2.16 10.75 5.28
C CYS A 137 -1.87 12.11 5.97
N MET A 138 -2.60 12.40 7.05
CA MET A 138 -2.46 13.62 7.86
C MET A 138 -1.42 13.45 8.97
N ALA A 139 -1.47 12.33 9.68
CA ALA A 139 -0.50 11.98 10.71
C ALA A 139 -0.26 10.46 10.72
N LEU A 140 0.95 10.05 11.11
CA LEU A 140 1.39 8.66 11.14
C LEU A 140 2.14 8.37 12.44
N LYS A 141 1.81 7.28 13.13
CA LYS A 141 2.62 6.76 14.23
C LYS A 141 3.05 5.34 13.93
N ARG A 142 4.36 5.09 13.96
CA ARG A 142 4.95 3.75 13.74
C ARG A 142 5.25 3.11 15.08
N PHE A 143 4.83 1.87 15.26
CA PHE A 143 5.13 1.08 16.45
C PHE A 143 6.27 0.09 16.18
N ASN A 144 6.23 -0.60 15.03
CA ASN A 144 7.29 -1.51 14.62
C ASN A 144 7.28 -1.75 13.11
N GLY A 145 8.14 -1.05 12.37
CA GLY A 145 8.34 -1.22 10.92
C GLY A 145 7.06 -1.09 10.08
N ASN A 146 6.36 -2.22 9.92
CA ASN A 146 5.08 -2.33 9.19
C ASN A 146 3.84 -2.27 10.09
N SER A 147 3.99 -2.20 11.42
CA SER A 147 2.91 -1.90 12.36
C SER A 147 2.85 -0.39 12.61
N PHE A 148 1.76 0.24 12.16
CA PHE A 148 1.56 1.69 12.25
C PHE A 148 0.09 2.08 12.24
N VAL A 149 -0.21 3.24 12.81
CA VAL A 149 -1.51 3.91 12.68
C VAL A 149 -1.33 5.14 11.83
N GLN A 150 -2.31 5.38 10.97
CA GLN A 150 -2.42 6.61 10.21
C GLN A 150 -3.77 7.27 10.42
N ILE A 151 -3.76 8.59 10.37
CA ILE A 151 -4.95 9.43 10.37
C ILE A 151 -5.10 10.01 8.97
N TYR A 152 -6.31 9.91 8.40
CA TYR A 152 -6.68 10.61 7.17
C TYR A 152 -8.17 10.92 7.16
N GLY A 153 -8.55 11.93 6.38
CA GLY A 153 -9.93 12.33 6.16
C GLY A 153 -10.64 11.43 5.15
N VAL A 154 -11.94 11.22 5.33
CA VAL A 154 -12.82 10.55 4.38
C VAL A 154 -14.08 11.40 4.24
N VAL A 155 -14.55 11.62 3.02
CA VAL A 155 -15.83 12.30 2.77
C VAL A 155 -16.81 11.27 2.23
N ARG A 156 -17.96 11.13 2.89
CA ARG A 156 -19.05 10.24 2.49
C ARG A 156 -20.37 10.97 2.66
N ASP A 157 -21.20 10.94 1.61
CA ASP A 157 -22.55 11.49 1.63
C ASP A 157 -22.63 12.95 2.12
N GLY A 158 -21.62 13.76 1.81
CA GLY A 158 -21.52 15.17 2.22
C GLY A 158 -20.93 15.40 3.60
N ASN A 159 -20.74 14.36 4.41
CA ASN A 159 -20.14 14.43 5.74
C ASN A 159 -18.65 14.10 5.70
N SER A 160 -17.88 14.78 6.56
CA SER A 160 -16.44 14.58 6.71
C SER A 160 -16.16 13.74 7.95
N TYR A 161 -15.28 12.75 7.79
CA TYR A 161 -14.89 11.82 8.83
C TYR A 161 -13.37 11.80 8.94
N LEU A 162 -12.87 11.68 10.17
CA LEU A 162 -11.49 11.39 10.46
C LEU A 162 -11.36 9.89 10.74
N ARG A 163 -10.53 9.23 9.94
CA ARG A 163 -10.33 7.78 10.01
C ARG A 163 -8.96 7.48 10.60
N PHE A 164 -8.94 6.64 11.62
CA PHE A 164 -7.75 6.01 12.19
C PHE A 164 -7.67 4.60 11.64
N ASP A 165 -6.65 4.35 10.84
CA ASP A 165 -6.44 3.07 10.17
C ASP A 165 -5.18 2.44 10.76
N LEU A 166 -5.38 1.35 11.50
CA LEU A 166 -4.29 0.59 12.09
C LEU A 166 -3.91 -0.55 11.16
N LEU A 167 -2.62 -0.61 10.84
CA LEU A 167 -2.01 -1.60 9.97
C LEU A 167 -0.96 -2.40 10.73
N GLY A 168 -0.83 -3.69 10.42
CA GLY A 168 0.18 -4.56 11.00
C GLY A 168 -0.06 -4.96 12.46
N CYS A 169 -1.33 -5.01 12.91
CA CYS A 169 -1.72 -5.51 14.22
C CYS A 169 -2.61 -6.74 14.05
N GLN A 170 -2.15 -7.90 14.54
CA GLN A 170 -2.77 -9.19 14.22
C GLN A 170 -3.81 -9.62 15.26
N SER A 171 -3.79 -9.03 16.46
CA SER A 171 -4.70 -9.42 17.54
C SER A 171 -5.28 -8.22 18.31
N LYS A 172 -6.47 -8.43 18.88
CA LYS A 172 -7.12 -7.45 19.77
C LYS A 172 -6.31 -7.18 21.06
N LEU A 173 -5.49 -8.13 21.48
CA LEU A 173 -4.59 -7.99 22.63
C LEU A 173 -3.42 -7.07 22.31
N GLU A 174 -2.82 -7.25 21.14
CA GLU A 174 -1.78 -6.36 20.60
C GLU A 174 -2.34 -4.95 20.41
N PHE A 175 -3.55 -4.81 19.87
CA PHE A 175 -4.26 -3.52 19.79
C PHE A 175 -4.39 -2.81 21.15
N LYS A 176 -4.81 -3.54 22.20
CA LYS A 176 -4.97 -2.98 23.55
C LYS A 176 -3.63 -2.65 24.23
N ALA A 177 -2.56 -3.33 23.85
CA ALA A 177 -1.23 -3.09 24.38
C ALA A 177 -0.52 -1.91 23.70
N LEU A 178 -0.98 -1.50 22.51
CA LEU A 178 -0.43 -0.36 21.78
C LEU A 178 -0.84 0.95 22.47
N ASN A 179 0.14 1.69 22.98
CA ASN A 179 -0.07 3.05 23.43
C ASN A 179 -0.07 4.00 22.24
N PHE A 180 -1.26 4.38 21.78
CA PHE A 180 -1.43 5.30 20.66
C PHE A 180 -0.84 6.70 20.91
N GLY A 181 -0.58 7.08 22.18
CA GLY A 181 -0.10 8.41 22.54
C GLY A 181 -1.03 9.52 22.04
N VAL A 182 -2.34 9.24 22.03
CA VAL A 182 -3.38 10.21 21.72
C VAL A 182 -4.03 10.61 23.03
N GLU A 183 -3.96 11.88 23.38
CA GLU A 183 -4.69 12.43 24.51
C GLU A 183 -6.14 12.69 24.09
N TRP A 184 -6.99 11.67 24.23
CA TRP A 184 -8.39 11.73 23.80
C TRP A 184 -9.19 12.93 24.32
N PRO A 185 -9.01 13.40 25.57
CA PRO A 185 -9.69 14.60 26.06
C PRO A 185 -9.33 15.86 25.26
N GLU A 186 -8.04 16.05 24.96
CA GLU A 186 -7.55 17.18 24.17
C GLU A 186 -7.89 17.04 22.69
N PHE A 187 -7.93 15.80 22.19
CA PHE A 187 -8.39 15.48 20.84
C PHE A 187 -9.89 15.74 20.63
N GLN A 188 -10.67 15.86 21.71
CA GLN A 188 -12.11 16.17 21.68
C GLN A 188 -12.44 17.66 21.86
N ALA A 189 -11.56 18.43 22.50
CA ALA A 189 -11.92 19.71 23.10
C ALA A 189 -12.15 20.89 22.14
N ILE A 190 -11.80 20.78 20.85
CA ILE A 190 -11.91 21.92 19.91
C ILE A 190 -13.37 22.20 19.48
N GLY A 191 -14.32 21.33 19.83
CA GLY A 191 -15.76 21.60 19.66
C GLY A 191 -16.37 22.53 20.71
N LEU A 192 -15.67 22.85 21.82
CA LEU A 192 -16.20 23.68 22.92
C LEU A 192 -15.47 25.02 23.08
N ALA A 193 -14.33 25.23 22.42
CA ALA A 193 -13.50 26.43 22.61
C ALA A 193 -13.77 27.56 21.58
N GLN A 194 -14.87 27.49 20.82
CA GLN A 194 -15.30 28.58 19.91
C GLN A 194 -16.54 29.35 20.41
N GLU A 195 -16.98 29.15 21.66
CA GLU A 195 -18.08 29.90 22.29
C GLU A 195 -17.66 30.70 23.55
N GLU A 196 -16.44 31.25 23.58
CA GLU A 196 -16.09 32.34 24.52
C GLU A 196 -15.58 33.58 23.79
#